data_AF-A0A6H5J8G9-F1
#
_entry.id   AF-A0A6H5J8G9-F1
#
_cell.length_a   1.000
_cell.length_b   1.000
_cell.length_c   1.000
_cell.angle_alpha   90.00
_cell.angle_beta   90.00
_cell.angle_gamma   90.00
#
_symmetry.space_group_name_H-M   'P 1'
#
loop_
_entity.id
_entity.type
_entity.pdbx_description
1 polymer ?
#
loop_
_entity_poly.entity_id
_entity_poly.type
_entity_poly.pdbx_seq_one_letter_code
_entity_poly.pdbx_strand_id
1 'polypeptide(L)'
;MVAMADPQGTVGGEGGLLARVVAASATACEEQQVARINDDAIAKFLDGGGVPLDKYKRATSRVPLPLKFDDAAQEINFHSLLALLSFGGAHEPELLRLTGSNVDDAAKFGLIGSHLSREKLDATWMKNAHVGSVSEGFKIPVREDAPSTIPGVTVDRPGALVSHAQALCSVLNETGEALLSRGYTDMTQFILHSARSDPGVEGLVRSLSGALPGFQDTETVNGLDVLMLKNAQVLAGELSARMGKAVEDLRFDDSDKLTAVADADVITALITLGILEPATTATPTGTAETVADGAPREGGEIAETAAGTSSADGRPGQAFKPKDTAELRAVAACHRMAESLGEDYRPHELSLYLKRLSRRKEYKDAPRFLPRESRAL
;
A
#
# COMPACT_ATOMS: atom_id res chain seq x y z
N MET A 1 28.02 4.61 -26.49
CA MET A 1 27.62 3.23 -26.80
C MET A 1 28.42 2.29 -25.90
N VAL A 2 27.98 2.18 -24.65
CA VAL A 2 28.52 1.26 -23.64
C VAL A 2 27.27 0.66 -23.01
N ALA A 3 27.03 -0.61 -23.27
CA ALA A 3 25.95 -1.37 -22.64
C ALA A 3 26.26 -1.46 -21.15
N MET A 4 25.50 -0.76 -20.32
CA MET A 4 25.50 -1.00 -18.89
C MET A 4 24.77 -2.32 -18.65
N ALA A 5 25.50 -3.24 -18.01
CA ALA A 5 25.00 -4.53 -17.61
C ALA A 5 23.81 -4.38 -16.67
N ASP A 6 22.76 -5.13 -16.99
CA ASP A 6 21.54 -5.34 -16.22
C ASP A 6 21.87 -5.99 -14.86
N PRO A 7 21.65 -5.33 -13.71
CA PRO A 7 21.97 -5.89 -12.41
C PRO A 7 20.77 -6.56 -11.73
N GLN A 8 19.67 -6.85 -12.44
CA GLN A 8 18.60 -7.67 -11.88
C GLN A 8 18.34 -8.89 -12.76
N GLY A 9 18.68 -10.06 -12.19
CA GLY A 9 18.55 -11.35 -12.86
C GLY A 9 17.17 -11.53 -13.49
N THR A 10 17.20 -11.76 -14.80
CA THR A 10 16.14 -12.45 -15.52
C THR A 10 16.05 -13.89 -15.00
N VAL A 11 15.37 -14.07 -13.86
CA VAL A 11 14.94 -15.40 -13.41
C VAL A 11 13.62 -15.67 -14.11
N GLY A 12 13.69 -16.47 -15.17
CA GLY A 12 12.54 -16.97 -15.92
C GLY A 12 11.67 -17.90 -15.07
N GLY A 13 10.80 -17.32 -14.25
CA GLY A 13 9.59 -17.98 -13.78
C GLY A 13 8.48 -17.73 -14.79
N GLU A 14 7.75 -18.78 -15.17
CA GLU A 14 6.54 -18.66 -15.98
C GLU A 14 5.51 -17.78 -15.24
N GLY A 15 5.42 -16.50 -15.64
CA GLY A 15 4.48 -15.52 -15.08
C GLY A 15 5.09 -14.12 -15.03
N GLY A 16 4.40 -13.13 -15.60
CA GLY A 16 4.79 -11.72 -15.53
C GLY A 16 4.90 -11.19 -14.10
N LEU A 17 5.41 -9.98 -13.93
CA LEU A 17 5.62 -9.31 -12.63
C LEU A 17 4.35 -9.32 -11.77
N LEU A 18 3.19 -9.03 -12.37
CA LEU A 18 1.91 -9.00 -11.67
C LEU A 18 1.39 -10.40 -11.33
N ALA A 19 1.73 -11.43 -12.12
CA ALA A 19 1.42 -12.82 -11.75
C ALA A 19 2.19 -13.25 -10.50
N ARG A 20 3.43 -12.77 -10.32
CA ARG A 20 4.22 -13.01 -9.10
C ARG A 20 3.59 -12.37 -7.86
N VAL A 21 2.96 -11.20 -7.98
CA VAL A 21 2.20 -10.55 -6.89
C VAL A 21 1.06 -11.46 -6.41
N VAL A 22 0.31 -12.04 -7.35
CA VAL A 22 -0.79 -12.97 -7.04
C VAL A 22 -0.26 -14.26 -6.41
N ALA A 23 0.80 -14.85 -6.98
CA ALA A 23 1.40 -16.08 -6.47
C ALA A 23 1.99 -15.91 -5.06
N ALA A 24 2.69 -14.80 -4.80
CA ALA A 24 3.21 -14.47 -3.48
C ALA A 24 2.08 -14.28 -2.46
N SER A 25 1.00 -13.60 -2.86
CA SER A 25 -0.19 -13.43 -2.01
C SER A 25 -0.83 -14.77 -1.66
N ALA A 26 -0.95 -15.69 -2.63
CA ALA A 26 -1.49 -17.03 -2.41
C ALA A 26 -0.58 -17.91 -1.54
N THR A 27 0.74 -17.77 -1.65
CA THR A 27 1.70 -18.55 -0.84
C THR A 27 1.74 -18.04 0.61
N ALA A 28 1.83 -16.71 0.80
CA ALA A 28 1.81 -16.08 2.12
C ALA A 28 0.52 -16.36 2.88
N CYS A 29 -0.59 -16.55 2.15
CA CYS A 29 -1.84 -17.02 2.70
C CYS A 29 -1.63 -18.38 3.42
N GLU A 30 -1.14 -19.39 2.73
CA GLU A 30 -1.05 -20.77 3.25
C GLU A 30 -0.19 -20.90 4.51
N GLU A 31 0.90 -20.15 4.60
CA GLU A 31 1.87 -20.29 5.69
C GLU A 31 1.47 -19.61 7.01
N GLN A 32 0.79 -18.46 6.96
CA GLN A 32 0.73 -17.54 8.11
C GLN A 32 -0.54 -17.65 8.96
N GLN A 33 -1.62 -18.24 8.44
CA GLN A 33 -2.91 -18.40 9.14
C GLN A 33 -3.40 -17.14 9.91
N VAL A 34 -3.14 -15.91 9.46
CA VAL A 34 -3.56 -14.68 10.18
C VAL A 34 -5.01 -14.28 9.87
N ALA A 35 -5.49 -14.64 8.68
CA ALA A 35 -6.87 -14.44 8.27
C ALA A 35 -7.32 -15.58 7.34
N ARG A 36 -8.61 -15.90 7.37
CA ARG A 36 -9.24 -16.91 6.52
C ARG A 36 -10.19 -16.24 5.54
N ILE A 37 -10.20 -16.74 4.30
CA ILE A 37 -11.22 -16.37 3.30
C ILE A 37 -12.41 -17.31 3.50
N ASN A 38 -13.60 -16.75 3.69
CA ASN A 38 -14.85 -17.49 3.79
C ASN A 38 -15.54 -17.54 2.43
N ASP A 39 -15.35 -18.64 1.70
CA ASP A 39 -15.91 -18.82 0.36
C ASP A 39 -17.45 -18.89 0.37
N ASP A 40 -18.08 -19.36 1.45
CA ASP A 40 -19.54 -19.36 1.61
C ASP A 40 -20.08 -17.92 1.74
N ALA A 41 -19.34 -17.04 2.44
CA ALA A 41 -19.68 -15.63 2.53
C ALA A 41 -19.52 -14.91 1.18
N ILE A 42 -18.53 -15.30 0.37
CA ILE A 42 -18.42 -14.84 -1.03
C ILE A 42 -19.67 -15.27 -1.78
N ALA A 43 -20.00 -16.56 -1.81
CA ALA A 43 -21.17 -17.07 -2.53
C ALA A 43 -22.46 -16.36 -2.09
N LYS A 44 -22.70 -16.23 -0.78
CA LYS A 44 -23.86 -15.54 -0.22
C LYS A 44 -23.90 -14.06 -0.60
N PHE A 45 -22.76 -13.36 -0.59
CA PHE A 45 -22.69 -11.97 -1.00
C PHE A 45 -23.08 -11.83 -2.48
N LEU A 46 -22.55 -12.70 -3.34
CA LEU A 46 -22.83 -12.72 -4.77
C LEU A 46 -24.30 -13.08 -5.08
N ASP A 47 -24.84 -14.12 -4.44
CA ASP A 47 -26.23 -14.57 -4.60
C ASP A 47 -27.24 -13.53 -4.09
N GLY A 48 -26.88 -12.75 -3.07
CA GLY A 48 -27.69 -11.66 -2.52
C GLY A 48 -27.83 -10.43 -3.43
N GLY A 49 -27.42 -10.51 -4.70
CA GLY A 49 -27.35 -9.38 -5.63
C GLY A 49 -25.98 -8.71 -5.71
N GLY A 50 -24.98 -9.26 -4.99
CA GLY A 50 -23.55 -9.05 -5.20
C GLY A 50 -23.09 -7.61 -5.34
N VAL A 51 -22.30 -7.40 -6.39
CA VAL A 51 -21.77 -6.10 -6.81
C VAL A 51 -22.55 -5.67 -8.07
N PRO A 52 -23.66 -4.92 -7.96
CA PRO A 52 -24.41 -4.51 -9.14
C PRO A 52 -23.51 -3.79 -10.13
N LEU A 53 -23.51 -4.22 -11.40
CA LEU A 53 -22.56 -3.75 -12.40
C LEU A 53 -22.60 -2.23 -12.60
N ASP A 54 -23.77 -1.62 -12.44
CA ASP A 54 -23.95 -0.17 -12.50
C ASP A 54 -23.29 0.55 -11.31
N LYS A 55 -23.41 -0.02 -10.09
CA LYS A 55 -22.71 0.48 -8.89
C LYS A 55 -21.22 0.23 -8.97
N TYR A 56 -20.79 -0.92 -9.51
CA TYR A 56 -19.39 -1.22 -9.81
C TYR A 56 -18.81 -0.15 -10.75
N LYS A 57 -19.38 0.00 -11.95
CA LYS A 57 -18.94 1.00 -12.94
C LYS A 57 -18.94 2.42 -12.39
N ARG A 58 -19.92 2.81 -11.56
CA ARG A 58 -19.90 4.11 -10.88
C ARG A 58 -18.83 4.21 -9.80
N ALA A 59 -18.59 3.15 -9.03
CA ALA A 59 -17.54 3.10 -8.01
C ALA A 59 -16.13 3.03 -8.61
N THR A 60 -15.98 2.57 -9.84
CA THR A 60 -14.71 2.57 -10.56
C THR A 60 -14.56 3.86 -11.39
N SER A 61 -15.67 4.52 -11.74
CA SER A 61 -15.65 5.86 -12.34
C SER A 61 -14.94 6.86 -11.44
N ARG A 62 -13.96 7.57 -11.99
CA ARG A 62 -13.05 8.42 -11.23
C ARG A 62 -13.66 9.80 -11.03
N VAL A 63 -13.60 10.29 -9.79
CA VAL A 63 -14.02 11.67 -9.49
C VAL A 63 -12.97 12.62 -10.06
N PRO A 64 -13.35 13.61 -10.88
CA PRO A 64 -12.41 14.62 -11.37
C PRO A 64 -11.93 15.48 -10.19
N LEU A 65 -10.66 15.89 -10.25
CA LEU A 65 -10.16 16.90 -9.32
C LEU A 65 -10.79 18.25 -9.65
N PRO A 66 -11.04 19.13 -8.66
CA PRO A 66 -11.52 20.49 -8.88
C PRO A 66 -10.38 21.40 -9.38
N LEU A 67 -9.54 20.90 -10.29
CA LEU A 67 -8.37 21.58 -10.82
C LEU A 67 -8.49 21.73 -12.33
N LYS A 68 -7.94 22.83 -12.83
CA LYS A 68 -7.63 23.00 -14.25
C LYS A 68 -6.14 22.81 -14.43
N PHE A 69 -5.77 21.88 -15.30
CA PHE A 69 -4.40 21.70 -15.77
C PHE A 69 -4.21 22.46 -17.09
N ASP A 70 -3.01 22.99 -17.31
CA ASP A 70 -2.65 23.71 -18.52
C ASP A 70 -2.49 22.76 -19.71
N ASP A 71 -1.96 21.55 -19.44
CA ASP A 71 -1.82 20.47 -20.41
C ASP A 71 -1.88 19.08 -19.75
N ALA A 72 -1.90 18.04 -20.59
CA ALA A 72 -1.90 16.65 -20.14
C ALA A 72 -0.63 16.27 -19.37
N ALA A 73 0.51 16.91 -19.66
CA ALA A 73 1.76 16.60 -19.00
C ALA A 73 1.74 17.02 -17.52
N GLN A 74 1.14 18.17 -17.22
CA GLN A 74 0.93 18.64 -15.87
C GLN A 74 -0.04 17.73 -15.09
N GLU A 75 -1.12 17.26 -15.72
CA GLU A 75 -2.07 16.33 -15.11
C GLU A 75 -1.43 14.97 -14.79
N ILE A 76 -0.63 14.42 -15.72
CA ILE A 76 0.13 13.18 -15.49
C ILE A 76 1.07 13.37 -14.30
N ASN A 77 1.83 14.47 -14.26
CA ASN A 77 2.79 14.73 -13.20
C ASN A 77 2.09 14.84 -11.83
N PHE A 78 0.96 15.56 -11.78
CA PHE A 78 0.17 15.70 -10.57
C PHE A 78 -0.32 14.35 -10.04
N HIS A 79 -0.93 13.52 -10.89
CA HIS A 79 -1.43 12.21 -10.49
C HIS A 79 -0.32 11.25 -10.08
N SER A 80 0.86 11.38 -10.70
CA SER A 80 2.05 10.60 -10.36
C SER A 80 2.56 10.91 -8.96
N LEU A 81 2.65 12.21 -8.62
CA LEU A 81 3.00 12.64 -7.27
C LEU A 81 1.91 12.26 -6.26
N LEU A 82 0.64 12.34 -6.64
CA LEU A 82 -0.44 11.94 -5.75
C LEU A 82 -0.34 10.46 -5.39
N ALA A 83 -0.13 9.58 -6.37
CA ALA A 83 0.06 8.15 -6.12
C ALA A 83 1.33 7.85 -5.31
N LEU A 84 2.42 8.59 -5.56
CA LEU A 84 3.68 8.47 -4.84
C LEU A 84 3.54 8.83 -3.35
N LEU A 85 2.75 9.87 -3.03
CA LEU A 85 2.64 10.43 -1.68
C LEU A 85 1.44 9.89 -0.87
N SER A 86 0.57 9.11 -1.51
CA SER A 86 -0.58 8.44 -0.89
C SER A 86 -0.18 7.19 -0.07
N PHE A 87 0.80 7.34 0.84
CA PHE A 87 1.25 6.26 1.75
C PHE A 87 1.34 6.75 3.20
N GLY A 88 1.46 5.81 4.14
CA GLY A 88 1.57 6.13 5.57
C GLY A 88 0.31 5.80 6.38
N GLY A 89 -0.45 4.79 5.97
CA GLY A 89 -1.67 4.35 6.66
C GLY A 89 -1.49 4.02 8.16
N ALA A 90 -0.26 3.77 8.62
CA ALA A 90 0.04 3.62 10.05
C ALA A 90 -0.25 4.91 10.85
N HIS A 91 -0.06 6.08 10.24
CA HIS A 91 -0.26 7.41 10.81
C HIS A 91 -1.69 7.93 10.62
N GLU A 92 -2.49 7.29 9.76
CA GLU A 92 -3.85 7.76 9.43
C GLU A 92 -4.75 7.99 10.65
N PRO A 93 -4.79 7.11 11.69
CA PRO A 93 -5.64 7.36 12.86
C PRO A 93 -5.30 8.68 13.55
N GLU A 94 -4.02 9.00 13.64
CA GLU A 94 -3.53 10.20 14.30
C GLU A 94 -3.70 11.43 13.40
N LEU A 95 -3.46 11.28 12.10
CA LEU A 95 -3.73 12.33 11.11
C LEU A 95 -5.20 12.72 11.11
N LEU A 96 -6.11 11.74 11.07
CA LEU A 96 -7.55 11.97 11.12
C LEU A 96 -7.97 12.65 12.44
N ARG A 97 -7.37 12.24 13.57
CA ARG A 97 -7.64 12.85 14.88
C ARG A 97 -7.22 14.32 14.94
N LEU A 98 -6.07 14.66 14.37
CA LEU A 98 -5.48 15.99 14.47
C LEU A 98 -5.97 16.96 13.38
N THR A 99 -6.27 16.47 12.18
CA THR A 99 -6.54 17.33 11.01
C THR A 99 -7.92 17.08 10.39
N GLY A 100 -8.61 16.00 10.79
CA GLY A 100 -9.84 15.56 10.14
C GLY A 100 -9.64 14.98 8.73
N SER A 101 -8.39 14.79 8.29
CA SER A 101 -8.04 14.27 6.97
C SER A 101 -7.37 12.91 7.05
N ASN A 102 -7.64 12.04 6.07
CA ASN A 102 -6.84 10.82 5.88
C ASN A 102 -5.57 11.13 5.08
N VAL A 103 -4.73 10.12 4.87
CA VAL A 103 -3.45 10.24 4.14
C VAL A 103 -3.67 10.72 2.70
N ASP A 104 -4.65 10.13 2.00
CA ASP A 104 -4.97 10.51 0.62
C ASP A 104 -5.40 11.98 0.52
N ASP A 105 -6.15 12.48 1.50
CA ASP A 105 -6.64 13.85 1.51
C ASP A 105 -5.51 14.82 1.87
N ALA A 106 -4.62 14.49 2.82
CA ALA A 106 -3.44 15.30 3.10
C ALA A 106 -2.51 15.43 1.89
N ALA A 107 -2.26 14.34 1.17
CA ALA A 107 -1.50 14.35 -0.08
C ALA A 107 -2.15 15.24 -1.16
N LYS A 108 -3.47 15.11 -1.36
CA LYS A 108 -4.22 16.00 -2.27
C LYS A 108 -4.14 17.45 -1.85
N PHE A 109 -4.32 17.76 -0.57
CA PHE A 109 -4.27 19.14 -0.07
C PHE A 109 -2.90 19.78 -0.34
N GLY A 110 -1.81 19.06 -0.05
CA GLY A 110 -0.46 19.53 -0.34
C GLY A 110 -0.25 19.82 -1.82
N LEU A 111 -0.57 18.84 -2.68
CA LEU A 111 -0.35 18.98 -4.12
C LEU A 111 -1.27 20.01 -4.78
N ILE A 112 -2.54 20.10 -4.37
CA ILE A 112 -3.46 21.16 -4.81
C ILE A 112 -2.90 22.52 -4.41
N GLY A 113 -2.46 22.67 -3.16
CA GLY A 113 -1.86 23.92 -2.66
C GLY A 113 -0.66 24.36 -3.48
N SER A 114 0.28 23.44 -3.74
CA SER A 114 1.45 23.71 -4.58
C SER A 114 1.08 24.03 -6.02
N HIS A 115 0.14 23.30 -6.63
CA HIS A 115 -0.35 23.57 -7.99
C HIS A 115 -1.00 24.95 -8.12
N LEU A 116 -1.87 25.32 -7.18
CA LEU A 116 -2.52 26.64 -7.16
C LEU A 116 -1.53 27.78 -6.92
N SER A 117 -0.45 27.50 -6.18
CA SER A 117 0.67 28.44 -5.96
C SER A 117 1.62 28.52 -7.16
N ARG A 118 1.34 27.78 -8.23
CA ARG A 118 2.17 27.68 -9.45
C ARG A 118 3.60 27.21 -9.18
N GLU A 119 3.77 26.37 -8.17
CA GLU A 119 5.03 25.68 -7.96
C GLU A 119 5.31 24.74 -9.14
N LYS A 120 6.56 24.69 -9.57
CA LYS A 120 7.00 23.70 -10.55
C LYS A 120 7.23 22.39 -9.81
N LEU A 121 6.25 21.50 -9.87
CA LEU A 121 6.28 20.18 -9.23
C LEU A 121 7.26 19.20 -9.94
N ASP A 122 8.47 19.66 -10.23
CA ASP A 122 9.49 18.94 -10.99
C ASP A 122 10.47 18.19 -10.06
N ALA A 123 11.43 17.47 -10.64
CA ALA A 123 12.42 16.69 -9.89
C ALA A 123 13.31 17.58 -9.00
N THR A 124 13.51 18.85 -9.36
CA THR A 124 14.26 19.81 -8.53
C THR A 124 13.44 20.22 -7.32
N TRP A 125 12.14 20.46 -7.46
CA TRP A 125 11.23 20.71 -6.34
C TRP A 125 11.19 19.51 -5.39
N MET A 126 11.06 18.30 -5.93
CA MET A 126 11.05 17.06 -5.14
C MET A 126 12.37 16.90 -4.35
N LYS A 127 13.52 17.09 -5.00
CA LYS A 127 14.85 16.98 -4.37
C LYS A 127 15.08 18.00 -3.25
N ASN A 128 14.46 19.17 -3.34
CA ASN A 128 14.63 20.26 -2.36
C ASN A 128 13.48 20.35 -1.34
N ALA A 129 12.55 19.39 -1.34
CA ALA A 129 11.53 19.31 -0.31
C ALA A 129 12.18 19.13 1.06
N HIS A 130 11.59 19.75 2.09
CA HIS A 130 12.06 19.64 3.46
C HIS A 130 10.85 19.45 4.39
N VAL A 131 11.08 18.92 5.59
CA VAL A 131 10.00 18.58 6.55
C VAL A 131 9.10 19.78 6.85
N GLY A 132 9.65 21.00 6.87
CA GLY A 132 8.89 22.24 7.07
C GLY A 132 7.87 22.49 5.96
N SER A 133 8.30 22.50 4.69
CA SER A 133 7.39 22.68 3.55
C SER A 133 6.35 21.56 3.44
N VAL A 134 6.74 20.32 3.75
CA VAL A 134 5.81 19.18 3.79
C VAL A 134 4.78 19.38 4.89
N SER A 135 5.20 19.73 6.10
CA SER A 135 4.30 19.98 7.23
C SER A 135 3.28 21.08 6.91
N GLU A 136 3.73 22.21 6.38
CA GLU A 136 2.88 23.36 6.10
C GLU A 136 1.93 23.13 4.92
N GLY A 137 2.46 22.60 3.80
CA GLY A 137 1.72 22.36 2.57
C GLY A 137 0.67 21.26 2.74
N PHE A 138 1.04 20.14 3.35
CA PHE A 138 0.19 18.96 3.50
C PHE A 138 -0.66 19.03 4.78
N LYS A 139 -0.54 20.11 5.57
CA LYS A 139 -1.22 20.31 6.86
C LYS A 139 -0.96 19.16 7.84
N ILE A 140 0.27 18.68 7.90
CA ILE A 140 0.70 17.62 8.82
C ILE A 140 1.36 18.28 10.02
N PRO A 141 0.73 18.29 11.21
CA PRO A 141 1.31 18.93 12.40
C PRO A 141 2.50 18.10 12.92
N VAL A 142 3.71 18.63 12.75
CA VAL A 142 4.95 17.96 13.19
C VAL A 142 5.40 18.38 14.59
N ARG A 143 4.71 19.34 15.19
CA ARG A 143 4.98 19.87 16.53
C ARG A 143 3.70 19.94 17.36
N GLU A 144 3.84 19.84 18.67
CA GLU A 144 2.74 19.98 19.62
C GLU A 144 3.16 20.70 20.89
N ASP A 145 2.22 21.45 21.48
CA ASP A 145 2.39 22.07 22.79
C ASP A 145 2.22 21.03 23.89
N ALA A 146 3.28 20.83 24.68
CA ALA A 146 3.27 19.92 25.82
C ALA A 146 3.47 20.69 27.13
N PRO A 147 2.87 20.24 28.25
CA PRO A 147 3.13 20.82 29.55
C PRO A 147 4.63 20.77 29.89
N SER A 148 5.18 21.88 30.37
CA SER A 148 6.53 21.93 30.90
C SER A 148 6.56 21.53 32.38
N THR A 149 7.76 21.42 32.95
CA THR A 149 7.95 21.24 34.40
C THR A 149 7.56 22.47 35.22
N ILE A 150 7.37 23.64 34.58
CA ILE A 150 6.92 24.88 35.21
C ILE A 150 5.39 24.98 35.03
N PRO A 151 4.61 25.07 36.13
CA PRO A 151 3.16 25.22 36.06
C PRO A 151 2.74 26.42 35.20
N GLY A 152 1.82 26.21 34.26
CA GLY A 152 1.32 27.26 33.37
C GLY A 152 2.19 27.55 32.15
N VAL A 153 3.33 26.87 31.99
CA VAL A 153 4.22 27.02 30.82
C VAL A 153 4.14 25.75 29.96
N THR A 154 3.98 25.93 28.65
CA THR A 154 4.09 24.86 27.65
C THR A 154 5.44 24.92 26.93
N VAL A 155 5.89 23.76 26.47
CA VAL A 155 7.08 23.59 25.63
C VAL A 155 6.70 22.94 24.32
N ASP A 156 7.36 23.40 23.27
CA ASP A 156 7.15 22.93 21.91
C ASP A 156 7.99 21.67 21.64
N ARG A 157 7.33 20.51 21.44
CA ARG A 157 7.98 19.21 21.22
C ARG A 157 7.59 18.58 19.88
N PRO A 158 8.40 17.64 19.34
CA PRO A 158 8.00 16.87 18.17
C PRO A 158 6.68 16.14 18.40
N GLY A 159 5.74 16.31 17.47
CA GLY A 159 4.43 15.66 17.50
C GLY A 159 4.46 14.25 16.92
N ALA A 160 3.37 13.50 17.11
CA ALA A 160 3.26 12.11 16.67
C ALA A 160 3.35 11.89 15.14
N LEU A 161 3.18 12.95 14.34
CA LEU A 161 3.22 12.90 12.87
C LEU A 161 4.55 13.38 12.27
N VAL A 162 5.57 13.70 13.09
CA VAL A 162 6.89 14.11 12.58
C VAL A 162 7.51 13.06 11.67
N SER A 163 7.38 11.77 12.03
CA SER A 163 7.91 10.65 11.24
C SER A 163 7.19 10.49 9.90
N HIS A 164 5.90 10.81 9.82
CA HIS A 164 5.17 10.79 8.56
C HIS A 164 5.65 11.89 7.61
N ALA A 165 5.82 13.12 8.13
CA ALA A 165 6.35 14.22 7.33
C ALA A 165 7.80 13.99 6.89
N GLN A 166 8.63 13.36 7.74
CA GLN A 166 9.97 12.92 7.38
C GLN A 166 9.96 11.87 6.27
N ALA A 167 9.06 10.88 6.34
CA ALA A 167 8.94 9.86 5.31
C ALA A 167 8.51 10.44 3.96
N LEU A 168 7.52 11.34 3.94
CA LEU A 168 7.11 12.05 2.72
C LEU A 168 8.27 12.87 2.12
N CYS A 169 9.01 13.57 2.98
CA CYS A 169 10.20 14.33 2.58
C CYS A 169 11.26 13.42 1.95
N SER A 170 11.57 12.28 2.58
CA SER A 170 12.55 11.31 2.07
C SER A 170 12.14 10.79 0.70
N VAL A 171 10.88 10.37 0.55
CA VAL A 171 10.35 9.85 -0.72
C VAL A 171 10.42 10.91 -1.83
N LEU A 172 10.08 12.17 -1.53
CA LEU A 172 10.25 13.27 -2.48
C LEU A 172 11.71 13.43 -2.88
N ASN A 173 12.62 13.52 -1.89
CA ASN A 173 14.02 13.77 -2.15
C ASN A 173 14.66 12.64 -2.98
N GLU A 174 14.40 11.39 -2.61
CA GLU A 174 14.88 10.19 -3.31
C GLU A 174 14.32 10.11 -4.73
N THR A 175 13.03 10.43 -4.92
CA THR A 175 12.41 10.44 -6.26
C THR A 175 13.02 11.53 -7.13
N GLY A 176 13.19 12.75 -6.58
CA GLY A 176 13.84 13.86 -7.29
C GLY A 176 15.26 13.51 -7.72
N GLU A 177 16.05 12.91 -6.82
CA GLU A 177 17.41 12.43 -7.13
C GLU A 177 17.40 11.33 -8.21
N ALA A 178 16.48 10.37 -8.09
CA ALA A 178 16.37 9.27 -9.04
C ALA A 178 15.98 9.73 -10.45
N LEU A 179 15.12 10.74 -10.57
CA LEU A 179 14.74 11.34 -11.86
C LEU A 179 15.90 12.13 -12.47
N LEU A 180 16.53 13.01 -11.69
CA LEU A 180 17.63 13.87 -12.16
C LEU A 180 18.84 13.04 -12.60
N SER A 181 19.21 12.01 -11.82
CA SER A 181 20.32 11.11 -12.16
C SER A 181 20.10 10.34 -13.47
N ARG A 182 18.84 10.18 -13.89
CA ARG A 182 18.44 9.54 -15.16
C ARG A 182 18.14 10.54 -16.28
N GLY A 183 18.29 11.85 -16.02
CA GLY A 183 18.07 12.91 -17.01
C GLY A 183 16.61 13.29 -17.23
N TYR A 184 15.70 12.93 -16.32
CA TYR A 184 14.29 13.33 -16.38
C TYR A 184 14.04 14.59 -15.58
N THR A 185 13.27 15.53 -16.13
CA THR A 185 12.89 16.77 -15.42
C THR A 185 11.78 16.54 -14.41
N ASP A 186 10.89 15.59 -14.65
CA ASP A 186 9.67 15.35 -13.87
C ASP A 186 9.17 13.90 -14.07
N MET A 187 8.10 13.54 -13.35
CA MET A 187 7.51 12.20 -13.44
C MET A 187 6.90 11.94 -14.82
N THR A 188 6.36 12.96 -15.48
CA THR A 188 5.73 12.78 -16.80
C THR A 188 6.73 12.34 -17.84
N GLN A 189 7.90 12.96 -17.91
CA GLN A 189 8.94 12.53 -18.84
C GLN A 189 9.35 11.07 -18.61
N PHE A 190 9.57 10.70 -17.34
CA PHE A 190 9.90 9.34 -16.96
C PHE A 190 8.81 8.33 -17.36
N ILE A 191 7.55 8.64 -17.06
CA ILE A 191 6.40 7.77 -17.34
C ILE A 191 6.19 7.59 -18.82
N LEU A 192 6.18 8.67 -19.60
CA LEU A 192 5.98 8.59 -21.05
C LEU A 192 7.14 7.87 -21.74
N HIS A 193 8.38 8.08 -21.27
CA HIS A 193 9.53 7.31 -21.76
C HIS A 193 9.38 5.82 -21.44
N SER A 194 8.98 5.48 -20.21
CA SER A 194 8.80 4.09 -19.77
C SER A 194 7.69 3.39 -20.56
N ALA A 195 6.54 4.04 -20.71
CA ALA A 195 5.39 3.51 -21.42
C ALA A 195 5.64 3.30 -22.92
N ARG A 196 6.55 4.08 -23.53
CA ARG A 196 7.00 3.84 -24.91
C ARG A 196 8.02 2.72 -25.03
N SER A 197 8.90 2.58 -24.03
CA SER A 197 10.01 1.63 -24.06
C SER A 197 9.56 0.21 -23.70
N ASP A 198 8.59 0.09 -22.80
CA ASP A 198 8.00 -1.16 -22.33
C ASP A 198 6.48 -0.98 -22.20
N PRO A 199 5.74 -1.03 -23.33
CA PRO A 199 4.32 -0.72 -23.35
C PRO A 199 3.47 -1.67 -22.51
N GLY A 200 2.43 -1.11 -21.88
CA GLY A 200 1.47 -1.83 -21.04
C GLY A 200 1.57 -1.48 -19.56
N VAL A 201 0.53 -1.86 -18.79
CA VAL A 201 0.50 -1.60 -17.34
C VAL A 201 1.64 -2.29 -16.62
N GLU A 202 1.98 -3.52 -17.03
CA GLU A 202 3.03 -4.29 -16.37
C GLU A 202 4.41 -3.67 -16.59
N GLY A 203 4.69 -3.20 -17.81
CA GLY A 203 5.94 -2.53 -18.14
C GLY A 203 6.11 -1.19 -17.40
N LEU A 204 5.02 -0.42 -17.28
CA LEU A 204 5.03 0.80 -16.47
C LEU A 204 5.24 0.50 -14.97
N VAL A 205 4.57 -0.50 -14.41
CA VAL A 205 4.74 -0.91 -13.01
C VAL A 205 6.19 -1.36 -12.75
N ARG A 206 6.77 -2.15 -13.66
CA ARG A 206 8.16 -2.59 -13.61
C ARG A 206 9.13 -1.41 -13.64
N SER A 207 8.89 -0.45 -14.52
CA SER A 207 9.73 0.76 -14.65
C SER A 207 9.66 1.62 -13.39
N LEU A 208 8.45 1.90 -12.88
CA LEU A 208 8.23 2.68 -11.66
C LEU A 208 8.93 2.05 -10.46
N SER A 209 8.65 0.77 -10.19
CA SER A 209 9.25 0.06 -9.05
C SER A 209 10.76 -0.15 -9.23
N GLY A 210 11.26 -0.41 -10.44
CA GLY A 210 12.69 -0.58 -10.68
C GLY A 210 13.50 0.72 -10.54
N ALA A 211 12.92 1.87 -10.87
CA ALA A 211 13.64 3.13 -10.91
C ALA A 211 13.46 4.03 -9.67
N LEU A 212 12.30 3.95 -9.01
CA LEU A 212 11.88 4.91 -7.99
C LEU A 212 11.58 4.18 -6.66
N PRO A 213 12.39 4.39 -5.60
CA PRO A 213 12.23 3.70 -4.32
C PRO A 213 10.84 3.84 -3.69
N GLY A 214 10.17 4.99 -3.85
CA GLY A 214 8.82 5.21 -3.33
C GLY A 214 7.74 4.30 -3.94
N PHE A 215 8.05 3.58 -5.03
CA PHE A 215 7.18 2.58 -5.64
C PHE A 215 7.64 1.13 -5.38
N GLN A 216 8.75 0.93 -4.66
CA GLN A 216 9.27 -0.38 -4.26
C GLN A 216 8.54 -0.86 -3.01
N ASP A 217 7.32 -1.34 -3.21
CA ASP A 217 6.51 -1.97 -2.18
C ASP A 217 6.77 -3.49 -2.17
N THR A 218 7.95 -3.84 -1.64
CA THR A 218 8.52 -5.19 -1.63
C THR A 218 9.07 -5.53 -0.25
N GLU A 219 8.77 -6.71 0.27
CA GLU A 219 9.28 -7.19 1.56
C GLU A 219 9.72 -8.65 1.46
N THR A 220 10.87 -9.01 2.04
CA THR A 220 11.32 -10.40 2.11
C THR A 220 10.83 -11.02 3.40
N VAL A 221 9.99 -12.06 3.31
CA VAL A 221 9.44 -12.79 4.47
C VAL A 221 9.75 -14.27 4.36
N ASN A 222 10.34 -14.85 5.40
CA ASN A 222 10.76 -16.26 5.39
C ASN A 222 11.67 -16.64 4.20
N GLY A 223 12.43 -15.67 3.66
CA GLY A 223 13.25 -15.87 2.45
C GLY A 223 12.46 -15.80 1.13
N LEU A 224 11.17 -15.47 1.17
CA LEU A 224 10.32 -15.22 0.01
C LEU A 224 10.16 -13.71 -0.21
N ASP A 225 10.52 -13.23 -1.39
CA ASP A 225 10.24 -11.84 -1.78
C ASP A 225 8.76 -11.68 -2.12
N VAL A 226 8.06 -10.94 -1.28
CA VAL A 226 6.66 -10.59 -1.47
C VAL A 226 6.58 -9.20 -2.08
N LEU A 227 5.98 -9.15 -3.27
CA LEU A 227 5.83 -7.96 -4.08
C LEU A 227 4.35 -7.55 -4.00
N MET A 228 4.06 -6.34 -3.53
CA MET A 228 2.70 -5.78 -3.58
C MET A 228 2.60 -4.69 -4.65
N LEU A 229 3.64 -3.86 -4.78
CA LEU A 229 3.77 -2.80 -5.80
C LEU A 229 2.53 -1.91 -5.90
N LYS A 230 1.84 -1.69 -4.77
CA LYS A 230 0.49 -1.13 -4.73
C LYS A 230 0.39 0.24 -5.40
N ASN A 231 1.27 1.18 -5.02
CA ASN A 231 1.21 2.54 -5.54
C ASN A 231 1.53 2.58 -7.04
N ALA A 232 2.40 1.68 -7.51
CA ALA A 232 2.75 1.60 -8.93
C ALA A 232 1.57 1.08 -9.75
N GLN A 233 0.88 0.04 -9.26
CA GLN A 233 -0.33 -0.50 -9.88
C GLN A 233 -1.47 0.52 -9.91
N VAL A 234 -1.69 1.23 -8.78
CA VAL A 234 -2.69 2.32 -8.69
C VAL A 234 -2.38 3.41 -9.71
N LEU A 235 -1.12 3.84 -9.81
CA LEU A 235 -0.71 4.87 -10.76
C LEU A 235 -0.91 4.42 -12.22
N ALA A 236 -0.45 3.22 -12.57
CA ALA A 236 -0.60 2.69 -13.93
C ALA A 236 -2.07 2.59 -14.35
N GLY A 237 -2.92 2.04 -13.47
CA GLY A 237 -4.37 2.01 -13.70
C GLY A 237 -5.02 3.40 -13.74
N GLU A 238 -4.49 4.37 -12.98
CA GLU A 238 -4.95 5.76 -12.99
C GLU A 238 -4.68 6.47 -14.29
N LEU A 239 -3.44 6.40 -14.75
CA LEU A 239 -3.04 7.03 -15.99
C LEU A 239 -3.73 6.37 -17.19
N SER A 240 -3.87 5.05 -17.19
CA SER A 240 -4.60 4.34 -18.26
C SER A 240 -6.04 4.80 -18.37
N ALA A 241 -6.75 4.83 -17.24
CA ALA A 241 -8.18 5.14 -17.22
C ALA A 241 -8.47 6.63 -17.50
N ARG A 242 -7.63 7.54 -17.01
CA ARG A 242 -7.83 8.99 -17.17
C ARG A 242 -7.25 9.52 -18.48
N MET A 243 -6.02 9.12 -18.79
CA MET A 243 -5.21 9.74 -19.84
C MET A 243 -5.16 8.91 -21.12
N GLY A 244 -5.48 7.62 -21.10
CA GLY A 244 -5.37 6.74 -22.28
C GLY A 244 -6.23 7.13 -23.48
N LYS A 245 -7.25 7.99 -23.30
CA LYS A 245 -8.01 8.59 -24.42
C LYS A 245 -7.30 9.79 -25.06
N ALA A 246 -6.53 10.53 -24.28
CA ALA A 246 -5.87 11.77 -24.69
C ALA A 246 -4.38 11.57 -25.04
N VAL A 247 -3.75 10.54 -24.47
CA VAL A 247 -2.33 10.23 -24.60
C VAL A 247 -2.18 8.77 -25.00
N GLU A 248 -1.78 8.53 -26.24
CA GLU A 248 -1.71 7.19 -26.82
C GLU A 248 -0.75 6.26 -26.07
N ASP A 249 0.39 6.79 -25.62
CA ASP A 249 1.38 6.03 -24.83
C ASP A 249 0.81 5.48 -23.51
N LEU A 250 -0.32 6.03 -23.03
CA LEU A 250 -0.98 5.61 -21.79
C LEU A 250 -2.25 4.79 -22.08
N ARG A 251 -2.49 4.38 -23.33
CA ARG A 251 -3.57 3.45 -23.68
C ARG A 251 -3.08 2.01 -23.54
N PHE A 252 -3.26 1.44 -22.37
CA PHE A 252 -2.83 0.06 -22.10
C PHE A 252 -3.94 -0.95 -22.38
N ASP A 253 -3.70 -1.83 -23.35
CA ASP A 253 -4.63 -2.91 -23.71
C ASP A 253 -4.62 -4.05 -22.67
N ASP A 254 -3.59 -4.11 -21.82
CA ASP A 254 -3.39 -5.15 -20.80
C ASP A 254 -3.75 -4.70 -19.37
N SER A 255 -4.59 -3.66 -19.25
CA SER A 255 -5.05 -3.13 -17.95
C SER A 255 -5.77 -4.17 -17.08
N ASP A 256 -6.20 -5.28 -17.67
CA ASP A 256 -6.80 -6.41 -16.97
C ASP A 256 -5.81 -7.24 -16.15
N LYS A 257 -4.50 -7.12 -16.41
CA LYS A 257 -3.45 -7.78 -15.61
C LYS A 257 -3.24 -7.15 -14.24
N LEU A 258 -3.77 -5.95 -13.99
CA LEU A 258 -3.65 -5.29 -12.68
C LEU A 258 -4.28 -6.15 -11.58
N THR A 259 -3.55 -6.31 -10.48
CA THR A 259 -4.04 -7.09 -9.34
C THR A 259 -4.95 -6.24 -8.47
N ALA A 260 -5.68 -6.91 -7.57
CA ALA A 260 -6.33 -6.21 -6.48
C ALA A 260 -5.27 -5.46 -5.64
N VAL A 261 -5.65 -4.30 -5.13
CA VAL A 261 -4.81 -3.46 -4.30
C VAL A 261 -5.51 -3.27 -2.96
N ALA A 262 -5.07 -4.00 -1.95
CA ALA A 262 -5.67 -3.95 -0.63
C ALA A 262 -5.09 -2.83 0.24
N ASP A 263 -5.95 -2.26 1.09
CA ASP A 263 -5.59 -1.33 2.14
C ASP A 263 -6.53 -1.54 3.34
N ALA A 264 -6.39 -0.72 4.38
CA ALA A 264 -7.23 -0.83 5.56
C ALA A 264 -8.73 -0.68 5.26
N ASP A 265 -9.11 0.12 4.25
CA ASP A 265 -10.48 0.29 3.80
C ASP A 265 -11.01 -1.01 3.16
N VAL A 266 -10.24 -1.60 2.24
CA VAL A 266 -10.60 -2.87 1.57
C VAL A 266 -10.69 -4.00 2.60
N ILE A 267 -9.73 -4.12 3.51
CA ILE A 267 -9.73 -5.11 4.59
C ILE A 267 -10.99 -4.95 5.45
N THR A 268 -11.31 -3.72 5.86
CA THR A 268 -12.51 -3.43 6.67
C THR A 268 -13.79 -3.84 5.93
N ALA A 269 -13.89 -3.55 4.63
CA ALA A 269 -15.04 -3.96 3.83
C ALA A 269 -15.19 -5.48 3.79
N LEU A 270 -14.10 -6.21 3.52
CA LEU A 270 -14.12 -7.68 3.45
C LEU A 270 -14.48 -8.33 4.80
N ILE A 271 -14.00 -7.80 5.92
CA ILE A 271 -14.36 -8.28 7.26
C ILE A 271 -15.84 -8.04 7.54
N THR A 272 -16.33 -6.85 7.23
CA THR A 272 -17.74 -6.48 7.45
C THR A 272 -18.68 -7.37 6.63
N LEU A 273 -18.25 -7.78 5.42
CA LEU A 273 -18.97 -8.72 4.57
C LEU A 273 -18.88 -10.18 5.06
N GLY A 274 -18.05 -10.46 6.07
CA GLY A 274 -17.75 -11.81 6.54
C GLY A 274 -16.89 -12.62 5.57
N ILE A 275 -16.33 -11.99 4.53
CA ILE A 275 -15.48 -12.63 3.51
C ILE A 275 -14.07 -12.87 4.07
N LEU A 276 -13.58 -11.94 4.88
CA LEU A 276 -12.29 -12.05 5.56
C LEU A 276 -12.51 -12.19 7.06
N GLU A 277 -12.13 -13.33 7.62
CA GLU A 277 -12.23 -13.60 9.06
C GLU A 277 -10.83 -13.53 9.68
N PRO A 278 -10.62 -12.73 10.75
CA PRO A 278 -9.40 -12.85 11.54
C PRO A 278 -9.28 -14.29 12.03
N ALA A 279 -8.10 -14.89 11.89
CA ALA A 279 -7.89 -16.20 12.46
C ALA A 279 -8.07 -16.08 13.97
N THR A 280 -8.99 -16.87 14.53
CA THR A 280 -9.10 -17.02 15.97
C THR A 280 -7.77 -17.55 16.46
N THR A 281 -7.00 -16.70 17.16
CA THR A 281 -5.92 -17.20 18.00
C THR A 281 -6.55 -18.26 18.89
N ALA A 282 -6.13 -19.52 18.74
CA ALA A 282 -6.52 -20.56 19.67
C ALA A 282 -6.31 -20.01 21.07
N THR A 283 -7.38 -19.90 21.84
CA THR A 283 -7.33 -19.56 23.25
C THR A 283 -6.21 -20.41 23.87
N PRO A 284 -5.24 -19.83 24.60
CA PRO A 284 -4.27 -20.65 25.30
C PRO A 284 -5.10 -21.55 26.23
N THR A 285 -5.18 -22.82 25.87
CA THR A 285 -5.86 -23.84 26.66
C THR A 285 -4.86 -24.22 27.75
N GLY A 286 -4.61 -23.25 28.64
CA GLY A 286 -3.89 -23.44 29.88
C GLY A 286 -4.94 -23.56 30.97
N THR A 287 -5.34 -24.79 31.26
CA THR A 287 -5.94 -25.13 32.54
C THR A 287 -5.06 -24.54 33.63
N ALA A 288 -5.59 -23.56 34.36
CA ALA A 288 -5.02 -23.10 35.61
C ALA A 288 -5.18 -24.24 36.63
N GLU A 289 -4.26 -25.21 36.60
CA GLU A 289 -4.00 -26.05 37.76
C GLU A 289 -3.08 -25.27 38.70
N THR A 290 -3.70 -24.80 39.77
CA THR A 290 -3.04 -24.40 41.00
C THR A 290 -2.25 -25.57 41.57
N VAL A 291 -0.92 -25.47 41.63
CA VAL A 291 -0.12 -26.13 42.67
C VAL A 291 0.98 -25.19 43.12
N ALA A 292 0.97 -24.92 44.42
CA ALA A 292 2.01 -24.19 45.13
C ALA A 292 3.25 -25.07 45.37
N ASP A 293 4.37 -24.38 45.58
CA ASP A 293 5.46 -24.74 46.51
C ASP A 293 6.79 -25.28 45.93
N GLY A 294 7.89 -24.65 46.39
CA GLY A 294 9.15 -25.33 46.72
C GLY A 294 10.28 -25.51 45.69
N ALA A 295 11.12 -24.47 45.50
CA ALA A 295 12.60 -24.51 45.49
C ALA A 295 13.40 -25.34 44.41
N PRO A 296 14.70 -25.03 44.18
CA PRO A 296 15.38 -25.20 42.88
C PRO A 296 16.23 -26.48 42.77
N ARG A 297 16.40 -27.01 41.55
CA ARG A 297 17.47 -27.98 41.22
C ARG A 297 18.02 -27.83 39.79
N GLU A 298 19.33 -27.97 39.73
CA GLU A 298 20.26 -27.89 38.59
C GLU A 298 20.27 -29.17 37.72
N GLY A 299 20.72 -29.03 36.47
CA GLY A 299 21.64 -29.99 35.81
C GLY A 299 21.08 -31.02 34.80
N GLY A 300 21.74 -31.11 33.62
CA GLY A 300 21.74 -32.26 32.70
C GLY A 300 21.17 -31.98 31.30
N GLU A 301 21.98 -31.54 30.33
CA GLU A 301 22.67 -32.34 29.30
C GLU A 301 21.82 -32.86 28.11
N ILE A 302 22.01 -32.16 26.98
CA ILE A 302 22.23 -32.62 25.58
C ILE A 302 21.75 -34.02 25.15
N ALA A 303 20.92 -34.04 24.09
CA ALA A 303 21.01 -35.02 23.03
C ALA A 303 20.60 -34.40 21.68
N GLU A 304 21.53 -34.46 20.74
CA GLU A 304 21.48 -34.01 19.35
C GLU A 304 20.85 -35.05 18.40
N THR A 305 20.59 -34.63 17.16
CA THR A 305 20.18 -35.35 15.93
C THR A 305 18.66 -35.51 15.72
N ALA A 306 18.05 -35.14 14.59
CA ALA A 306 18.53 -35.20 13.20
C ALA A 306 17.98 -34.07 12.30
N ALA A 307 18.62 -33.94 11.13
CA ALA A 307 18.67 -32.78 10.24
C ALA A 307 17.77 -32.86 8.99
N GLY A 308 17.62 -31.70 8.33
CA GLY A 308 17.17 -31.47 6.95
C GLY A 308 16.17 -30.31 6.89
N THR A 309 16.36 -29.18 6.21
CA THR A 309 17.29 -28.71 5.16
C THR A 309 17.40 -27.18 5.27
N SER A 310 18.61 -26.60 5.31
CA SER A 310 18.84 -25.16 5.49
C SER A 310 18.86 -24.37 4.19
N SER A 311 18.15 -23.23 4.15
CA SER A 311 18.40 -22.14 3.19
C SER A 311 19.59 -21.29 3.65
N ALA A 312 20.32 -20.72 2.69
CA ALA A 312 21.70 -20.23 2.81
C ALA A 312 21.88 -18.82 3.40
N ASP A 313 20.89 -18.27 4.12
CA ASP A 313 21.09 -17.06 4.92
C ASP A 313 20.42 -17.27 6.28
N GLY A 314 21.23 -17.62 7.28
CA GLY A 314 20.83 -18.09 8.61
C GLY A 314 20.18 -17.04 9.51
N ARG A 315 19.43 -16.09 8.96
CA ARG A 315 18.55 -15.22 9.74
C ARG A 315 17.21 -15.92 9.89
N PRO A 316 16.66 -16.08 11.10
CA PRO A 316 15.30 -16.53 11.26
C PRO A 316 14.40 -15.60 10.43
N GLY A 317 13.59 -16.18 9.55
CA GLY A 317 12.64 -15.43 8.73
C GLY A 317 11.79 -14.55 9.63
N GLN A 318 11.82 -13.25 9.41
CA GLN A 318 10.98 -12.32 10.15
C GLN A 318 9.53 -12.62 9.78
N ALA A 319 8.70 -13.02 10.76
CA ALA A 319 7.28 -13.24 10.53
C ALA A 319 6.62 -11.92 10.04
N PHE A 320 5.63 -12.02 9.15
CA PHE A 320 4.89 -10.85 8.67
C PHE A 320 4.35 -10.05 9.86
N LYS A 321 4.34 -8.72 9.74
CA LYS A 321 3.47 -7.93 10.62
C LYS A 321 2.02 -8.34 10.27
N PRO A 322 1.13 -8.51 11.26
CA PRO A 322 -0.25 -8.94 11.01
C PRO A 322 -1.01 -8.10 9.98
N LYS A 323 -0.62 -6.82 9.81
CA LYS A 323 -1.17 -5.91 8.81
C LYS A 323 -0.87 -6.36 7.38
N ASP A 324 0.36 -6.78 7.11
CA ASP A 324 0.84 -7.08 5.77
C ASP A 324 0.28 -8.44 5.30
N THR A 325 0.13 -9.41 6.23
CA THR A 325 -0.60 -10.66 5.96
C THR A 325 -2.08 -10.42 5.63
N ALA A 326 -2.73 -9.47 6.31
CA ALA A 326 -4.14 -9.13 6.05
C ALA A 326 -4.33 -8.48 4.68
N GLU A 327 -3.38 -7.64 4.24
CA GLU A 327 -3.41 -7.03 2.91
C GLU A 327 -3.26 -8.09 1.81
N LEU A 328 -2.31 -9.02 1.93
CA LEU A 328 -2.15 -10.13 0.97
C LEU A 328 -3.39 -11.04 0.92
N ARG A 329 -3.99 -11.32 2.08
CA ARG A 329 -5.24 -12.09 2.17
C ARG A 329 -6.42 -11.36 1.52
N ALA A 330 -6.50 -10.05 1.69
CA ALA A 330 -7.51 -9.22 1.03
C ALA A 330 -7.33 -9.17 -0.50
N VAL A 331 -6.08 -9.15 -1.00
CA VAL A 331 -5.78 -9.29 -2.43
C VAL A 331 -6.31 -10.63 -2.95
N ALA A 332 -5.97 -11.73 -2.30
CA ALA A 332 -6.45 -13.07 -2.70
C ALA A 332 -7.98 -13.18 -2.69
N ALA A 333 -8.65 -12.60 -1.68
CA ALA A 333 -10.12 -12.57 -1.60
C ALA A 333 -10.74 -11.81 -2.80
N CYS A 334 -10.18 -10.65 -3.16
CA CYS A 334 -10.66 -9.88 -4.31
C CYS A 334 -10.49 -10.65 -5.62
N HIS A 335 -9.40 -11.40 -5.80
CA HIS A 335 -9.19 -12.24 -6.98
C HIS A 335 -10.26 -13.34 -7.07
N ARG A 336 -10.51 -14.08 -5.98
CA ARG A 336 -11.56 -15.12 -5.94
C ARG A 336 -12.96 -14.57 -6.21
N MET A 337 -13.27 -13.39 -5.67
CA MET A 337 -14.53 -12.70 -5.94
C MET A 337 -14.67 -12.34 -7.42
N ALA A 338 -13.62 -11.80 -8.05
CA ALA A 338 -13.62 -11.45 -9.46
C ALA A 338 -13.81 -12.68 -10.36
N GLU A 339 -13.11 -13.78 -10.06
CA GLU A 339 -13.27 -15.07 -10.75
C GLU A 339 -14.72 -15.58 -10.67
N SER A 340 -15.36 -15.44 -9.51
CA SER A 340 -16.75 -15.86 -9.29
C SER A 340 -17.78 -14.96 -9.98
N LEU A 341 -17.46 -13.67 -10.16
CA LEU A 341 -18.32 -12.67 -10.79
C LEU A 341 -18.24 -12.69 -12.34
N GLY A 342 -17.18 -13.27 -12.91
CA GLY A 342 -16.97 -13.39 -14.35
C GLY A 342 -16.17 -12.25 -14.98
N GLU A 343 -16.01 -12.30 -16.30
CA GLU A 343 -15.06 -11.46 -17.08
C GLU A 343 -15.32 -9.95 -16.99
N ASP A 344 -16.54 -9.53 -16.64
CA ASP A 344 -16.92 -8.12 -16.47
C ASP A 344 -16.29 -7.46 -15.23
N TYR A 345 -15.71 -8.25 -14.33
CA TYR A 345 -15.15 -7.77 -13.06
C TYR A 345 -13.66 -8.02 -13.00
N ARG A 346 -12.90 -6.96 -12.74
CA ARG A 346 -11.44 -7.01 -12.63
C ARG A 346 -11.03 -6.90 -11.17
N PRO A 347 -10.04 -7.68 -10.67
CA PRO A 347 -9.60 -7.63 -9.28
C PRO A 347 -9.21 -6.21 -8.81
N HIS A 348 -8.50 -5.47 -9.65
CA HIS A 348 -8.11 -4.09 -9.38
C HIS A 348 -9.32 -3.19 -9.10
N GLU A 349 -10.29 -3.13 -10.00
CA GLU A 349 -11.43 -2.23 -9.83
C GLU A 349 -12.42 -2.74 -8.76
N LEU A 350 -12.47 -4.05 -8.50
CA LEU A 350 -13.20 -4.59 -7.36
C LEU A 350 -12.63 -4.10 -6.03
N SER A 351 -11.30 -4.02 -5.90
CA SER A 351 -10.68 -3.42 -4.71
C SER A 351 -11.04 -1.93 -4.55
N LEU A 352 -11.15 -1.17 -5.65
CA LEU A 352 -11.63 0.21 -5.62
C LEU A 352 -13.11 0.31 -5.21
N TYR A 353 -13.95 -0.62 -5.69
CA TYR A 353 -15.35 -0.70 -5.27
C TYR A 353 -15.46 -0.95 -3.76
N LEU A 354 -14.72 -1.92 -3.23
CA LEU A 354 -14.72 -2.26 -1.80
C LEU A 354 -14.20 -1.10 -0.95
N LYS A 355 -13.16 -0.39 -1.39
CA LYS A 355 -12.69 0.84 -0.75
C LYS A 355 -13.75 1.93 -0.69
N ARG A 356 -14.60 2.08 -1.71
CA ARG A 356 -15.73 3.04 -1.65
C ARG A 356 -16.86 2.53 -0.77
N LEU A 357 -17.07 1.22 -0.72
CA LEU A 357 -18.08 0.59 0.12
C LEU A 357 -17.78 0.83 1.61
N SER A 358 -16.52 0.67 2.03
CA SER A 358 -16.08 0.88 3.43
C SER A 358 -16.35 2.30 3.96
N ARG A 359 -16.48 3.28 3.07
CA ARG A 359 -16.71 4.69 3.43
C ARG A 359 -18.17 5.00 3.78
N ARG A 360 -19.09 4.08 3.51
CA ARG A 360 -20.51 4.23 3.88
C ARG A 360 -20.67 4.14 5.39
N LYS A 361 -21.70 4.81 5.91
CA LYS A 361 -21.97 4.89 7.36
C LYS A 361 -22.05 3.50 8.00
N GLU A 362 -22.66 2.54 7.31
CA GLU A 362 -22.83 1.15 7.73
C GLU A 362 -21.50 0.38 7.96
N TYR A 363 -20.38 0.82 7.37
CA TYR A 363 -19.05 0.22 7.55
C TYR A 363 -18.16 0.99 8.53
N LYS A 364 -18.54 2.22 8.92
CA LYS A 364 -17.75 3.05 9.84
C LYS A 364 -17.69 2.50 11.27
N ASP A 365 -18.71 1.74 11.65
CA ASP A 365 -18.85 1.15 12.99
C ASP A 365 -18.35 -0.31 13.06
N ALA A 366 -17.80 -0.84 11.95
CA ALA A 366 -17.34 -2.22 11.88
C ALA A 366 -16.03 -2.45 12.68
N PRO A 367 -15.82 -3.66 13.23
CA PRO A 367 -14.59 -4.01 13.93
C PRO A 367 -13.39 -3.92 12.96
N ARG A 368 -12.40 -3.09 13.30
CA ARG A 368 -11.15 -2.98 12.55
C ARG A 368 -10.24 -4.16 12.88
N PHE A 369 -9.49 -4.64 11.89
CA PHE A 369 -8.61 -5.82 11.99
C PHE A 369 -7.54 -5.73 13.09
N LEU A 370 -7.22 -4.52 13.58
CA LEU A 370 -6.33 -4.31 14.72
C LEU A 370 -7.04 -3.49 15.82
N PRO A 371 -7.12 -3.98 17.07
CA PRO A 371 -7.57 -3.20 18.21
C PRO A 371 -6.71 -1.95 18.40
N ARG A 372 -7.31 -0.85 18.90
CA ARG A 372 -6.59 0.39 19.25
C ARG A 372 -5.48 0.17 20.29
N GLU A 373 -5.56 -0.90 21.07
CA GLU A 373 -4.76 -1.12 22.27
C GLU A 373 -3.47 -1.91 22.03
N SER A 374 -3.26 -2.49 20.85
CA SER A 374 -2.04 -3.27 20.53
C SER A 374 -0.83 -2.42 20.11
N ARG A 375 -0.88 -1.09 20.28
CA ARG A 375 0.18 -0.14 19.84
C ARG A 375 1.03 0.43 20.98
N ALA A 376 0.90 -0.09 22.19
CA ALA A 376 1.86 0.17 23.25
C ALA A 376 2.76 -1.06 23.40
N LEU A 377 3.88 -1.05 22.68
CA LEU A 377 5.19 -1.59 23.08
C LEU A 377 6.24 -1.18 22.05
#